data_AF-A0A9Q9STV1-F1
#
_entry.id   AF-A0A9Q9STV1-F1
#
_cell.length_a   1.000
_cell.length_b   1.000
_cell.length_c   1.000
_cell.angle_alpha   90.00
_cell.angle_beta   90.00
_cell.angle_gamma   90.00
#
_symmetry.space_group_name_H-M   'P 1'
#
loop_
_entity.id
_entity.type
_entity.pdbx_description
1 polymer ?
#
loop_
_entity_poly.entity_id
_entity_poly.type
_entity_poly.pdbx_seq_one_letter_code
_entity_poly.pdbx_strand_id
1 'polypeptide(L)'
;MTEQTKTSLNLRKAFDQGVAVAIDPANNVAIQQGGEAITTLNSYWLHQRCPVCSHTFRLGDEVYIAEDRTVRHNNGLLPCAQGNATGSEPSPETSAFFAGLDTAWPPPKDMPIVRLEAGHELLAPPLAGFQRHTCVVCGHTLRLNDHVVICPCSPHKPLCRIAVHRDPIHGLHCFDAWNPGANRQLYCPVTSRKLDG
;
A
#
# COMPACT_ATOMS: atom_id res chain seq x y z
N MET A 1 -16.43 -6.19 40.30
CA MET A 1 -17.13 -5.33 39.30
C MET A 1 -18.60 -5.30 39.63
N THR A 2 -19.19 -4.11 39.75
CA THR A 2 -20.64 -3.97 39.99
C THR A 2 -21.42 -4.10 38.68
N GLU A 3 -22.72 -4.40 38.79
CA GLU A 3 -23.62 -4.56 37.65
C GLU A 3 -23.73 -3.27 36.81
N GLN A 4 -23.74 -2.11 37.47
CA GLN A 4 -23.67 -0.79 36.82
C GLN A 4 -22.40 -0.61 35.97
N THR A 5 -21.23 -1.07 36.43
CA THR A 5 -19.99 -1.00 35.65
C THR A 5 -20.07 -1.87 34.39
N LYS A 6 -20.67 -3.06 34.48
CA LYS A 6 -20.87 -3.95 33.33
C LYS A 6 -21.80 -3.33 32.29
N THR A 7 -22.92 -2.75 32.72
CA THR A 7 -23.89 -2.10 31.82
C THR A 7 -23.28 -0.90 31.10
N SER A 8 -22.52 -0.05 31.81
CA SER A 8 -21.83 1.10 31.22
C SER A 8 -20.79 0.68 30.17
N LEU A 9 -19.98 -0.35 30.46
CA LEU A 9 -19.02 -0.93 29.51
C LEU A 9 -19.70 -1.48 28.25
N ASN A 10 -20.83 -2.18 28.41
CA ASN A 10 -21.58 -2.73 27.29
C ASN A 10 -22.18 -1.62 26.40
N LEU A 11 -22.72 -0.55 26.99
CA LEU A 11 -23.25 0.59 26.25
C LEU A 11 -22.15 1.32 25.48
N ARG A 12 -20.99 1.54 26.10
CA ARG A 12 -19.84 2.15 25.43
C ARG A 12 -19.39 1.32 24.22
N LYS A 13 -19.27 0.00 24.41
CA LYS A 13 -18.88 -0.93 23.33
C LYS A 13 -19.88 -0.91 22.17
N ALA A 14 -21.18 -0.88 22.45
CA ALA A 14 -22.23 -0.80 21.44
C ALA A 14 -22.19 0.55 20.69
N PHE A 15 -21.98 1.66 21.40
CA PHE A 15 -21.86 2.98 20.78
C PHE A 15 -20.64 3.06 19.85
N ASP A 16 -19.46 2.67 20.33
CA ASP A 16 -18.22 2.70 19.53
C ASP A 16 -18.34 1.79 18.29
N GLN A 17 -19.07 0.67 18.40
CA GLN A 17 -19.38 -0.20 17.27
C GLN A 17 -20.34 0.46 16.27
N GLY A 18 -21.38 1.15 16.74
CA GLY A 18 -22.29 1.93 15.89
C GLY A 18 -21.57 3.05 15.13
N VAL A 19 -20.63 3.73 15.78
CA VAL A 19 -19.79 4.77 15.14
C VAL A 19 -18.91 4.15 14.04
N ALA A 20 -18.26 3.02 14.31
CA ALA A 20 -17.41 2.34 13.32
C ALA A 20 -18.19 1.93 12.06
N VAL A 21 -19.41 1.41 12.24
CA VAL A 21 -20.32 1.05 11.14
C VAL A 21 -20.79 2.27 10.36
N ALA A 22 -21.09 3.38 11.04
CA ALA A 22 -21.53 4.61 10.38
C ALA A 22 -20.41 5.26 9.54
N ILE A 23 -19.15 5.13 9.98
CA ILE A 23 -17.99 5.64 9.26
C ILE A 23 -17.71 4.79 8.01
N ASP A 24 -17.70 3.46 8.13
CA ASP A 24 -17.39 2.54 7.02
C ASP A 24 -18.57 1.59 6.72
N PRO A 25 -19.65 2.10 6.12
CA PRO A 25 -20.87 1.32 5.89
C PRO A 25 -20.67 0.18 4.89
N ALA A 26 -19.67 0.28 3.99
CA ALA A 26 -19.34 -0.76 3.03
C ALA A 26 -18.88 -2.06 3.70
N ASN A 27 -18.27 -1.97 4.88
CA ASN A 27 -17.76 -3.10 5.64
C ASN A 27 -18.60 -3.40 6.90
N ASN A 28 -19.86 -2.94 6.95
CA ASN A 28 -20.68 -2.99 8.17
C ASN A 28 -20.85 -4.40 8.76
N VAL A 29 -21.03 -5.43 7.93
CA VAL A 29 -21.19 -6.83 8.36
C VAL A 29 -19.88 -7.32 8.96
N ALA A 30 -18.78 -7.15 8.24
CA ALA A 30 -17.46 -7.58 8.68
C ALA A 30 -17.00 -6.86 9.95
N ILE A 31 -17.29 -5.56 10.09
CA ILE A 31 -16.98 -4.79 11.31
C ILE A 31 -17.76 -5.31 12.52
N GLN A 32 -19.00 -5.77 12.31
CA GLN A 32 -19.86 -6.23 13.40
C GLN A 32 -19.65 -7.69 13.78
N GLN A 33 -19.40 -8.54 12.78
CA GLN A 33 -19.45 -10.00 12.92
C GLN A 33 -18.11 -10.68 12.60
N GLY A 34 -17.11 -9.93 12.13
CA GLY A 34 -15.94 -10.49 11.48
C GLY A 34 -16.24 -10.97 10.06
N GLY A 35 -15.21 -11.38 9.33
CA GLY A 35 -15.30 -11.90 7.96
C GLY A 35 -14.56 -11.07 6.93
N GLU A 36 -14.90 -11.31 5.66
CA GLU A 36 -14.28 -10.68 4.51
C GLU A 36 -14.75 -9.23 4.32
N ALA A 37 -13.82 -8.35 3.96
CA ALA A 37 -14.05 -6.93 3.74
C ALA A 37 -13.07 -6.38 2.69
N ILE A 38 -13.29 -5.13 2.28
CA ILE A 38 -12.39 -4.41 1.37
C ILE A 38 -11.98 -3.10 2.04
N THR A 39 -10.71 -2.75 1.99
CA THR A 39 -10.22 -1.47 2.52
C THR A 39 -10.82 -0.30 1.73
N THR A 40 -11.55 0.58 2.40
CA THR A 40 -12.12 1.81 1.84
C THR A 40 -11.38 3.04 2.37
N LEU A 41 -11.75 4.23 1.90
CA LEU A 41 -11.25 5.51 2.44
C LEU A 41 -11.65 5.73 3.91
N ASN A 42 -12.71 5.06 4.38
CA ASN A 42 -13.25 5.21 5.72
C ASN A 42 -12.80 4.08 6.66
N SER A 43 -12.14 3.06 6.14
CA SER A 43 -11.66 1.94 6.94
C SER A 43 -10.61 2.42 7.95
N TYR A 44 -10.85 2.14 9.24
CA TYR A 44 -9.92 2.54 10.31
C TYR A 44 -8.53 1.90 10.21
N TRP A 45 -8.40 0.84 9.42
CA TRP A 45 -7.14 0.15 9.14
C TRP A 45 -6.40 0.69 7.91
N LEU A 46 -6.98 1.62 7.14
CA LEU A 46 -6.27 2.26 6.03
C LEU A 46 -4.95 2.87 6.52
N HIS A 47 -3.87 2.69 5.75
CA HIS A 47 -2.48 3.05 6.11
C HIS A 47 -1.87 2.28 7.30
N GLN A 48 -2.66 1.54 8.09
CA GLN A 48 -2.11 0.69 9.15
C GLN A 48 -1.36 -0.49 8.55
N ARG A 49 -0.46 -1.09 9.32
CA ARG A 49 0.30 -2.27 8.90
C ARG A 49 -0.45 -3.55 9.29
N CYS A 50 -0.54 -4.48 8.35
CA CYS A 50 -1.01 -5.82 8.63
C CYS A 50 -0.06 -6.50 9.63
N PRO A 51 -0.55 -7.04 10.75
CA PRO A 51 0.28 -7.66 11.78
C PRO A 51 0.96 -8.95 11.30
N VAL A 52 0.49 -9.52 10.20
CA VAL A 52 1.10 -10.67 9.55
C VAL A 52 2.14 -10.19 8.55
N CYS A 53 1.77 -9.79 7.32
CA CYS A 53 2.76 -9.51 6.27
C CYS A 53 3.53 -8.18 6.45
N SER A 54 3.17 -7.33 7.42
CA SER A 54 3.75 -6.00 7.65
C SER A 54 3.54 -4.96 6.52
N HIS A 55 2.86 -5.31 5.43
CA HIS A 55 2.44 -4.32 4.42
C HIS A 55 1.35 -3.42 4.98
N THR A 56 1.35 -2.17 4.54
CA THR A 56 0.25 -1.23 4.85
C THR A 56 -0.99 -1.62 4.07
N PHE A 57 -2.18 -1.47 4.64
CA PHE A 57 -3.44 -1.57 3.90
C PHE A 57 -3.63 -0.37 2.97
N ARG A 58 -3.98 -0.66 1.72
CA ARG A 58 -4.26 0.28 0.62
C ARG A 58 -5.74 0.23 0.27
N LEU A 59 -6.25 1.31 -0.32
CA LEU A 59 -7.60 1.32 -0.89
C LEU A 59 -7.78 0.13 -1.86
N GLY A 60 -8.89 -0.59 -1.73
CA GLY A 60 -9.20 -1.75 -2.56
C GLY A 60 -8.56 -3.07 -2.09
N ASP A 61 -7.71 -3.07 -1.07
CA ASP A 61 -7.16 -4.32 -0.53
C ASP A 61 -8.28 -5.18 0.07
N GLU A 62 -8.37 -6.43 -0.39
CA GLU A 62 -9.15 -7.48 0.26
C GLU A 62 -8.56 -7.82 1.62
N VAL A 63 -9.41 -7.86 2.65
CA VAL A 63 -9.01 -8.12 4.03
C VAL A 63 -9.97 -9.10 4.71
N TYR A 64 -9.49 -9.69 5.79
CA TYR A 64 -10.28 -10.47 6.73
C TYR A 64 -10.20 -9.79 8.11
N ILE A 65 -11.36 -9.54 8.71
CA ILE A 65 -11.51 -9.01 10.06
C ILE A 65 -11.83 -10.19 10.98
N ALA A 66 -10.93 -10.48 11.93
CA ALA A 66 -11.16 -11.51 12.94
C ALA A 66 -12.14 -11.03 14.02
N GLU A 67 -12.65 -11.96 14.84
CA GLU A 67 -13.60 -11.65 15.92
C GLU A 67 -13.04 -10.66 16.96
N ASP A 68 -11.72 -10.68 17.16
CA ASP A 68 -10.98 -9.74 18.02
C ASP A 68 -10.76 -8.36 17.36
N ARG A 69 -11.30 -8.16 16.15
CA ARG A 69 -11.15 -6.99 15.28
C ARG A 69 -9.75 -6.81 14.68
N THR A 70 -8.89 -7.82 14.77
CA THR A 70 -7.61 -7.81 14.05
C THR A 70 -7.87 -7.90 12.55
N VAL A 71 -7.31 -6.96 11.79
CA VAL A 71 -7.42 -6.94 10.33
C VAL A 71 -6.16 -7.54 9.71
N ARG A 72 -6.31 -8.42 8.71
CA ARG A 72 -5.22 -8.97 7.89
C ARG A 72 -5.60 -8.96 6.42
N HIS A 73 -4.64 -8.87 5.50
CA HIS A 73 -4.99 -8.98 4.07
C HIS A 73 -5.46 -10.40 3.75
N ASN A 74 -6.43 -10.48 2.84
CA ASN A 74 -7.00 -11.70 2.30
C ASN A 74 -6.68 -11.84 0.79
N ASN A 75 -5.50 -11.38 0.37
CA ASN A 75 -5.06 -11.42 -1.02
C ASN A 75 -3.95 -12.47 -1.20
N GLY A 76 -4.16 -13.45 -2.08
CA GLY A 76 -3.22 -14.55 -2.35
C GLY A 76 -1.85 -14.12 -2.87
N LEU A 77 -1.71 -12.89 -3.39
CA LEU A 77 -0.44 -12.29 -3.80
C LEU A 77 0.39 -11.81 -2.60
N LEU A 78 -0.19 -11.74 -1.40
CA LEU A 78 0.49 -11.32 -0.19
C LEU A 78 0.79 -12.51 0.73
N PRO A 79 1.96 -12.54 1.39
CA PRO A 79 2.37 -13.64 2.26
C PRO A 79 1.45 -13.92 3.46
N CYS A 80 0.49 -13.04 3.76
CA CYS A 80 -0.40 -13.21 4.91
C CYS A 80 -1.71 -13.94 4.60
N ALA A 81 -2.09 -14.08 3.33
CA ALA A 81 -3.28 -14.83 2.95
C ALA A 81 -2.96 -16.30 2.61
N GLN A 82 -1.69 -16.63 2.30
CA GLN A 82 -1.24 -17.98 1.99
C GLN A 82 0.08 -18.31 2.70
N GLY A 83 0.23 -19.55 3.15
CA GLY A 83 1.39 -20.05 3.91
C GLY A 83 2.72 -20.13 3.17
N ASN A 84 2.82 -19.62 1.94
CA ASN A 84 4.05 -19.27 1.22
C ASN A 84 3.64 -18.80 -0.18
N ALA A 85 3.44 -17.49 -0.35
CA ALA A 85 3.40 -16.92 -1.70
C ALA A 85 4.83 -16.95 -2.26
N THR A 86 5.20 -18.06 -2.91
CA THR A 86 6.40 -18.10 -3.74
C THR A 86 6.14 -17.19 -4.93
N GLY A 87 7.00 -16.16 -5.09
CA GLY A 87 7.00 -15.27 -6.24
C GLY A 87 7.01 -16.11 -7.52
N SER A 88 5.83 -16.28 -8.08
CA SER A 88 5.66 -16.95 -9.37
C SER A 88 5.99 -15.91 -10.41
N GLU A 89 6.83 -16.24 -11.39
CA GLU A 89 7.09 -15.32 -12.49
C GLU A 89 5.75 -14.90 -13.12
N PRO A 90 5.60 -13.62 -13.50
CA PRO A 90 4.40 -13.17 -14.18
C PRO A 90 4.15 -14.03 -15.42
N SER A 91 2.89 -14.38 -15.67
CA SER A 91 2.52 -15.09 -16.90
C SER A 91 2.86 -14.24 -18.14
N PRO A 92 3.02 -14.84 -19.33
CA PRO A 92 3.25 -14.09 -20.56
C PRO A 92 2.20 -12.99 -20.81
N GLU A 93 0.94 -13.26 -20.46
CA GLU A 93 -0.17 -12.32 -20.56
C GLU A 93 0.00 -11.14 -19.59
N THR A 94 0.44 -11.42 -18.36
CA THR A 94 0.70 -10.42 -17.33
C THR A 94 1.86 -9.52 -17.76
N SER A 95 2.95 -10.09 -18.27
CA SER A 95 4.08 -9.34 -18.83
C SER A 95 3.66 -8.48 -20.03
N ALA A 96 2.84 -9.02 -20.95
CA ALA A 96 2.33 -8.28 -22.09
C ALA A 96 1.43 -7.11 -21.67
N PHE A 97 0.59 -7.32 -20.65
CA PHE A 97 -0.23 -6.25 -20.08
C PHE A 97 0.62 -5.12 -19.51
N PHE A 98 1.62 -5.44 -18.68
CA PHE A 98 2.53 -4.42 -18.13
C PHE A 98 3.30 -3.68 -19.22
N ALA A 99 3.78 -4.36 -20.25
CA ALA A 99 4.46 -3.72 -21.38
C ALA A 99 3.54 -2.75 -22.14
N GLY A 100 2.28 -3.13 -22.35
CA GLY A 100 1.27 -2.25 -22.96
C GLY A 100 0.97 -1.03 -22.09
N LEU A 101 0.88 -1.20 -20.77
CA LEU A 101 0.67 -0.12 -19.83
C LEU A 101 1.85 0.85 -19.79
N ASP A 102 3.08 0.34 -19.75
CA ASP A 102 4.30 1.16 -19.73
C ASP A 102 4.45 1.96 -21.04
N THR A 103 3.97 1.40 -22.16
CA THR A 103 3.90 2.09 -23.45
C THR A 103 2.83 3.18 -23.46
N ALA A 104 1.65 2.92 -22.90
CA ALA A 104 0.55 3.89 -22.85
C ALA A 104 0.81 5.04 -21.87
N TRP A 105 1.61 4.79 -20.83
CA TRP A 105 1.93 5.78 -19.80
C TRP A 105 3.44 5.92 -19.56
N PRO A 106 4.17 6.44 -20.57
CA PRO A 106 5.63 6.44 -20.55
C PRO A 106 6.18 7.25 -19.37
N PRO A 107 7.36 6.90 -18.86
CA PRO A 107 8.05 7.67 -17.84
C PRO A 107 8.37 9.09 -18.33
N PRO A 108 8.40 10.11 -17.46
CA PRO A 108 9.05 11.39 -17.77
C PRO A 108 10.52 11.14 -18.19
N LYS A 109 11.03 12.01 -19.06
CA LYS A 109 12.39 11.89 -19.61
C LYS A 109 13.43 11.81 -18.48
N ASP A 110 14.42 10.94 -18.66
CA ASP A 110 15.58 10.75 -17.75
C ASP A 110 15.21 10.31 -16.32
N MET A 111 14.03 9.73 -16.14
CA MET A 111 13.57 9.23 -14.85
C MET A 111 13.79 7.72 -14.69
N PRO A 112 14.47 7.27 -13.62
CA PRO A 112 14.61 5.86 -13.33
C PRO A 112 13.30 5.35 -12.72
N ILE A 113 12.41 4.87 -13.59
CA ILE A 113 11.19 4.17 -13.19
C ILE A 113 11.42 2.67 -13.30
N VAL A 114 11.01 1.95 -12.27
CA VAL A 114 11.17 0.51 -12.17
C VAL A 114 9.86 -0.11 -11.71
N ARG A 115 9.49 -1.23 -12.34
CA ARG A 115 8.50 -2.17 -11.80
C ARG A 115 9.23 -3.12 -10.85
N LEU A 116 8.80 -3.19 -9.60
CA LEU A 116 9.50 -3.94 -8.58
C LEU A 116 9.30 -5.45 -8.76
N GLU A 117 10.32 -6.11 -9.31
CA GLU A 117 10.34 -7.56 -9.47
C GLU A 117 10.89 -8.29 -8.24
N ALA A 118 10.68 -9.60 -8.17
CA ALA A 118 11.18 -10.44 -7.09
C ALA A 118 12.72 -10.29 -6.95
N GLY A 119 13.19 -10.11 -5.71
CA GLY A 119 14.61 -9.90 -5.43
C GLY A 119 15.10 -8.46 -5.55
N HIS A 120 14.26 -7.51 -5.98
CA HIS A 120 14.63 -6.09 -6.00
C HIS A 120 14.97 -5.58 -4.58
N GLU A 121 16.03 -4.78 -4.42
CA GLU A 121 16.55 -4.35 -3.10
C GLU A 121 15.54 -3.57 -2.24
N LEU A 122 14.56 -2.95 -2.88
CA LEU A 122 13.47 -2.21 -2.23
C LEU A 122 12.34 -3.11 -1.70
N LEU A 123 12.32 -4.38 -2.11
CA LEU A 123 11.39 -5.37 -1.57
C LEU A 123 12.00 -6.04 -0.35
N ALA A 124 11.58 -5.58 0.82
CA ALA A 124 11.94 -6.26 2.06
C ALA A 124 11.23 -7.63 2.14
N PRO A 125 11.87 -8.63 2.79
CA PRO A 125 11.29 -9.97 2.92
C PRO A 125 9.92 -9.95 3.63
N PRO A 126 9.12 -11.01 3.49
CA PRO A 126 7.92 -11.20 4.29
C PRO A 126 8.19 -10.95 5.79
N LEU A 127 7.25 -10.32 6.48
CA LEU A 127 7.32 -10.07 7.94
C LEU A 127 8.44 -9.11 8.38
N ALA A 128 9.08 -8.37 7.47
CA ALA A 128 10.18 -7.45 7.80
C ALA A 128 9.79 -6.22 8.66
N GLY A 129 8.53 -6.10 9.10
CA GLY A 129 8.08 -5.03 9.99
C GLY A 129 8.44 -3.63 9.45
N PHE A 130 9.02 -2.80 10.31
CA PHE A 130 9.45 -1.44 9.97
C PHE A 130 10.61 -1.35 8.97
N GLN A 131 11.26 -2.47 8.62
CA GLN A 131 12.31 -2.49 7.59
C GLN A 131 11.73 -2.46 6.17
N ARG A 132 10.42 -2.61 6.00
CA ARG A 132 9.77 -2.44 4.70
C ARG A 132 9.92 -0.99 4.21
N HIS A 133 10.49 -0.84 3.02
CA HIS A 133 10.52 0.42 2.30
C HIS A 133 9.09 0.91 2.02
N THR A 134 8.91 2.23 2.11
CA THR A 134 7.64 2.91 1.87
C THR A 134 7.82 3.99 0.83
N CYS A 135 6.75 4.30 0.10
CA CYS A 135 6.68 5.52 -0.68
C CYS A 135 6.78 6.72 0.26
N VAL A 136 7.68 7.67 -0.03
CA VAL A 136 7.90 8.85 0.82
C VAL A 136 6.72 9.83 0.82
N VAL A 137 5.82 9.72 -0.18
CA VAL A 137 4.66 10.61 -0.34
C VAL A 137 3.43 10.06 0.37
N CYS A 138 3.02 8.82 0.09
CA CYS A 138 1.79 8.24 0.67
C CYS A 138 2.02 7.34 1.89
N GLY A 139 3.27 7.02 2.22
CA GLY A 139 3.61 6.14 3.33
C GLY A 139 3.28 4.66 3.12
N HIS A 140 2.67 4.27 1.99
CA HIS A 140 2.39 2.86 1.72
C HIS A 140 3.69 2.08 1.49
N THR A 141 3.76 0.88 2.06
CA THR A 141 4.88 -0.04 1.83
C THR A 141 4.94 -0.43 0.37
N LEU A 142 6.14 -0.56 -0.18
CA LEU A 142 6.37 -1.07 -1.54
C LEU A 142 6.07 -2.57 -1.60
N ARG A 143 5.46 -3.02 -2.70
CA ARG A 143 5.04 -4.39 -2.98
C ARG A 143 5.60 -4.86 -4.32
N LEU A 144 5.60 -6.17 -4.53
CA LEU A 144 5.89 -6.76 -5.83
C LEU A 144 4.97 -6.15 -6.90
N ASN A 145 5.51 -5.91 -8.09
CA ASN A 145 4.87 -5.29 -9.25
C ASN A 145 4.48 -3.81 -9.09
N ASP A 146 4.70 -3.19 -7.92
CA ASP A 146 4.53 -1.75 -7.79
C ASP A 146 5.42 -1.05 -8.82
N HIS A 147 4.84 -0.07 -9.49
CA HIS A 147 5.59 0.81 -10.38
C HIS A 147 6.05 2.05 -9.62
N VAL A 148 7.37 2.26 -9.54
CA VAL A 148 7.95 3.31 -8.69
C VAL A 148 9.02 4.10 -9.42
N VAL A 149 9.07 5.39 -9.10
CA VAL A 149 10.22 6.24 -9.39
C VAL A 149 11.24 6.06 -8.28
N ILE A 150 12.44 5.60 -8.63
CA ILE A 150 13.57 5.58 -7.69
C ILE A 150 14.23 6.96 -7.72
N CYS A 151 14.67 7.45 -6.56
CA CYS A 151 15.30 8.76 -6.41
C CYS A 151 16.34 9.06 -7.51
N PRO A 152 16.10 10.01 -8.43
CA PRO A 152 16.99 10.30 -9.56
C PRO A 152 18.21 11.15 -9.19
N CYS A 153 18.37 11.56 -7.92
CA CYS A 153 19.41 12.50 -7.47
C CYS A 153 20.85 12.06 -7.79
N SER A 154 21.08 10.76 -8.01
CA SER A 154 22.32 10.25 -8.55
C SER A 154 22.02 8.96 -9.33
N PRO A 155 21.80 9.03 -10.65
CA PRO A 155 21.35 7.88 -11.46
C PRO A 155 22.31 6.69 -11.39
N HIS A 156 23.61 6.95 -11.21
CA HIS A 156 24.65 5.93 -11.15
C HIS A 156 25.03 5.51 -9.73
N LYS A 157 24.55 6.22 -8.69
CA LYS A 157 24.84 5.91 -7.28
C LYS A 157 23.76 6.51 -6.35
N PRO A 158 22.51 6.01 -6.39
CA PRO A 158 21.40 6.59 -5.65
C PRO A 158 21.66 6.53 -4.13
N LEU A 159 22.01 7.68 -3.53
CA LEU A 159 22.33 7.77 -2.11
C LEU A 159 21.09 7.63 -1.21
N CYS A 160 19.92 7.97 -1.75
CA CYS A 160 18.68 8.13 -0.99
C CYS A 160 17.87 6.82 -0.84
N ARG A 161 17.98 5.87 -1.79
CA ARG A 161 17.10 4.68 -1.91
C ARG A 161 15.59 4.98 -1.74
N ILE A 162 15.19 6.23 -1.94
CA ILE A 162 13.81 6.67 -1.82
C ILE A 162 13.08 6.24 -3.09
N ALA A 163 11.86 5.75 -2.91
CA ALA A 163 10.95 5.44 -3.99
C ALA A 163 9.64 6.21 -3.82
N VAL A 164 9.02 6.55 -4.95
CA VAL A 164 7.70 7.18 -5.01
C VAL A 164 6.82 6.36 -5.93
N HIS A 165 5.60 6.03 -5.51
CA HIS A 165 4.66 5.33 -6.38
C HIS A 165 4.31 6.16 -7.62
N ARG A 166 4.30 5.47 -8.76
CA ARG A 166 3.75 5.91 -10.03
C ARG A 166 3.03 4.72 -10.68
N ASP A 167 2.07 4.18 -9.94
CA ASP A 167 1.43 2.93 -10.26
C ASP A 167 -0.06 3.15 -10.56
N PRO A 168 -0.47 3.09 -11.85
CA PRO A 168 -1.84 3.38 -12.21
C PRO A 168 -2.79 2.23 -11.91
N ILE A 169 -2.28 1.00 -11.79
CA ILE A 169 -3.08 -0.20 -11.56
C ILE A 169 -3.71 -0.14 -10.18
N HIS A 170 -2.93 0.34 -9.21
CA HIS A 170 -3.35 0.48 -7.83
C HIS A 170 -3.80 1.91 -7.47
N GLY A 171 -3.93 2.80 -8.46
CA GLY A 171 -4.30 4.21 -8.24
C GLY A 171 -3.27 5.02 -7.43
N LEU A 172 -2.02 4.56 -7.36
CA LEU A 172 -0.94 5.19 -6.59
C LEU A 172 -0.12 6.15 -7.48
N HIS A 173 -0.73 7.29 -7.82
CA HIS A 173 -0.14 8.33 -8.69
C HIS A 173 0.70 9.35 -7.91
N CYS A 174 1.36 8.93 -6.83
CA CYS A 174 2.00 9.83 -5.87
C CYS A 174 3.03 10.76 -6.51
N PHE A 175 3.82 10.24 -7.47
CA PHE A 175 4.82 11.02 -8.15
C PHE A 175 4.20 12.15 -9.00
N ASP A 176 3.19 11.84 -9.81
CA ASP A 176 2.56 12.83 -10.70
C ASP A 176 1.75 13.86 -9.91
N ALA A 177 1.13 13.45 -8.80
CA ALA A 177 0.42 14.36 -7.90
C ALA A 177 1.38 15.31 -7.16
N TRP A 178 2.54 14.80 -6.74
CA TRP A 178 3.54 15.59 -6.02
C TRP A 178 4.35 16.50 -6.96
N ASN A 179 4.69 16.02 -8.16
CA ASN A 179 5.45 16.77 -9.16
C ASN A 179 4.71 16.82 -10.52
N PRO A 180 3.59 17.58 -10.61
CA PRO A 180 2.76 17.64 -11.82
C PRO A 180 3.49 18.25 -13.02
N GLY A 181 4.60 18.97 -12.79
CA GLY A 181 5.43 19.59 -13.81
C GLY A 181 6.60 18.72 -14.29
N ALA A 182 6.66 17.43 -13.92
CA ALA A 182 7.82 16.57 -14.16
C ALA A 182 8.27 16.49 -15.64
N ASN A 183 7.38 16.76 -16.60
CA ASN A 183 7.71 16.82 -18.02
C ASN A 183 8.53 18.06 -18.43
N ARG A 184 8.68 19.04 -17.54
CA ARG A 184 9.39 20.30 -17.78
C ARG A 184 10.48 20.55 -16.74
N GLN A 185 10.21 20.22 -15.48
CA GLN A 185 11.12 20.45 -14.38
C GLN A 185 10.95 19.38 -13.30
N LEU A 186 12.06 18.72 -12.98
CA LEU A 186 12.10 17.66 -12.00
C LEU A 186 12.57 18.18 -10.65
N TYR A 187 11.94 17.69 -9.59
CA TYR A 187 12.33 17.98 -8.21
C TYR A 187 12.56 16.67 -7.46
N CYS A 188 13.48 16.69 -6.51
CA CYS A 188 13.69 15.57 -5.60
C CYS A 188 12.54 15.51 -4.57
N PRO A 189 11.86 14.36 -4.38
CA PRO A 189 10.78 14.21 -3.41
C PRO A 189 11.21 14.35 -1.94
N VAL A 190 12.52 14.40 -1.68
CA VAL A 190 13.07 14.42 -0.31
C VAL A 190 13.73 15.74 0.02
N THR A 191 14.50 16.31 -0.91
CA THR A 191 15.18 17.59 -0.69
C THR A 191 14.44 18.77 -1.31
N SER A 192 13.41 18.52 -2.11
CA SER A 192 12.72 19.53 -2.95
C SER A 192 13.65 20.31 -3.89
N ARG A 193 14.90 19.87 -4.04
CA ARG A 193 15.87 20.49 -4.95
C ARG A 193 15.45 20.19 -6.39
N LYS A 194 15.56 21.20 -7.26
CA LYS A 194 15.50 21.02 -8.71
C LYS A 194 16.60 20.04 -9.15
N LEU A 195 16.21 19.06 -9.94
CA LEU A 195 17.11 18.10 -10.57
C LEU A 195 17.48 18.62 -11.95
N ASP A 196 18.75 18.44 -12.31
CA ASP A 196 19.23 18.69 -13.65
C ASP A 196 18.75 17.51 -14.52
N GLY A 197 17.95 17.82 -15.54
CA GLY A 197 17.40 16.83 -16.48
C GLY A 197 18.33 16.56 -17.65
#